data_AF-E1F7E9-F1
#
_entry.id   AF-E1F7E9-F1
#
_cell.length_a   1.000
_cell.length_b   1.000
_cell.length_c   1.000
_cell.angle_alpha   90.00
_cell.angle_beta   90.00
_cell.angle_gamma   90.00
#
_symmetry.space_group_name_H-M   'P 1'
#
loop_
_entity.id
_entity.type
_entity.pdbx_description
1 polymer ?
#
loop_
_entity_poly.entity_id
_entity_poly.type
_entity_poly.pdbx_seq_one_letter_code
_entity_poly.pdbx_strand_id
1 'polypeptide(L)'
;MADGFIPEHFAEDPFLQDVIPSSRESTHRKSTSRTRQRQTADAEPVQPVAIPPAPPSPAFKSFCGQVGRLLGRVTAECAEGTEDYQRVTSWFCKWLNQQGVVFRFVKRPEDEFVQAPHYTAFCRRASDGARSAFYLYEETGDEFVRLTRLPKNKRTYTTTCLSISDESAQAWADGIQRFLNASTETNTFNRFLEEISK
;
A
#
# COMPACT_ATOMS: atom_id res chain seq x y z
N MET A 1 0.34 -24.96 2.36
CA MET A 1 -0.16 -23.58 2.57
C MET A 1 0.96 -22.67 2.14
N ALA A 2 0.77 -21.89 1.07
CA ALA A 2 1.79 -20.94 0.62
C ALA A 2 1.87 -19.81 1.67
N ASP A 3 3.06 -19.60 2.23
CA ASP A 3 3.34 -18.44 3.07
C ASP A 3 3.14 -17.19 2.20
N GLY A 4 2.28 -16.27 2.63
CA GLY A 4 1.79 -15.10 1.88
C GLY A 4 2.86 -14.04 1.51
N PHE A 5 4.08 -14.47 1.20
CA PHE A 5 5.28 -13.67 1.05
C PHE A 5 5.78 -13.74 -0.40
N ILE A 6 5.99 -12.58 -1.03
CA ILE A 6 6.50 -12.48 -2.40
C ILE A 6 7.99 -12.07 -2.34
N PRO A 7 8.91 -12.76 -3.04
CA PRO A 7 10.33 -12.38 -3.10
C PRO A 7 10.56 -10.96 -3.67
N GLU A 8 11.62 -10.29 -3.19
CA GLU A 8 11.93 -8.88 -3.49
C GLU A 8 12.13 -8.55 -4.97
N HIS A 9 12.50 -9.53 -5.80
CA HIS A 9 12.80 -9.33 -7.22
C HIS A 9 11.56 -9.06 -8.10
N PHE A 10 10.35 -9.20 -7.57
CA PHE A 10 9.09 -8.92 -8.29
C PHE A 10 8.51 -7.52 -8.02
N ALA A 11 9.22 -6.70 -7.25
CA ALA A 11 8.84 -5.32 -6.93
C ALA A 11 9.31 -4.33 -8.01
N GLU A 12 8.82 -4.48 -9.25
CA GLU A 12 8.82 -3.33 -10.17
C GLU A 12 7.94 -2.22 -9.58
N ASP A 13 8.51 -1.02 -9.45
CA ASP A 13 8.02 0.05 -8.58
C ASP A 13 6.87 0.86 -9.21
N PRO A 14 5.62 0.72 -8.74
CA PRO A 14 4.52 1.52 -9.25
C PRO A 14 4.49 2.95 -8.65
N PHE A 15 5.37 3.28 -7.71
CA PHE A 15 5.45 4.60 -7.06
C PHE A 15 6.45 5.56 -7.72
N LEU A 16 7.24 5.11 -8.70
CA LEU A 16 8.14 6.00 -9.46
C LEU A 16 7.38 6.99 -10.37
N GLN A 17 6.08 6.78 -10.62
CA GLN A 17 5.29 7.63 -11.51
C GLN A 17 4.82 8.95 -10.87
N ASP A 18 4.90 9.10 -9.55
CA ASP A 18 4.36 10.26 -8.83
C ASP A 18 5.38 11.42 -8.64
N VAL A 19 6.59 11.32 -9.21
CA VAL A 19 7.67 12.33 -9.03
C VAL A 19 7.84 13.27 -10.23
N ILE A 20 7.10 13.09 -11.32
CA ILE A 20 7.17 14.01 -12.47
C ILE A 20 6.04 15.04 -12.35
N PRO A 21 6.32 16.32 -12.01
CA PRO A 21 5.32 17.36 -12.19
C PRO A 21 4.96 17.41 -13.68
N SER A 22 3.66 17.29 -13.97
CA SER A 22 3.11 17.39 -15.32
C SER A 22 3.47 18.75 -15.93
N SER A 23 4.52 18.79 -16.75
CA SER A 23 4.75 19.88 -17.68
C SER A 23 3.66 19.84 -18.74
N ARG A 24 2.50 20.45 -18.43
CA ARG A 24 1.51 20.80 -19.44
C ARG A 24 2.09 21.92 -20.31
N GLU A 25 2.86 21.56 -21.32
CA GLU A 25 3.12 22.46 -22.44
C GLU A 25 1.94 22.41 -23.41
N SER A 26 0.99 23.33 -23.24
CA SER A 26 0.00 23.64 -24.26
C SER A 26 0.68 24.36 -25.42
N THR A 27 0.91 23.68 -26.53
CA THR A 27 1.35 24.32 -27.78
C THR A 27 0.14 24.84 -28.56
N HIS A 28 -0.37 26.01 -28.17
CA HIS A 28 -1.13 26.87 -29.08
C HIS A 28 -0.20 27.97 -29.60
N ARG A 29 0.39 27.76 -30.78
CA ARG A 29 1.16 28.79 -31.49
C ARG A 29 0.19 29.79 -32.15
N LYS A 30 0.16 31.03 -31.65
CA LYS A 30 -0.06 32.22 -32.48
C LYS A 30 0.87 33.35 -32.05
N SER A 31 1.53 33.88 -33.06
CA SER A 31 2.52 34.96 -33.19
C SER A 31 2.28 36.20 -32.31
N THR A 32 3.33 36.77 -31.73
CA THR A 32 3.96 38.05 -32.18
C THR A 32 5.00 38.55 -31.16
N SER A 33 6.08 39.09 -31.72
CA SER A 33 7.19 39.88 -31.16
C SER A 33 6.88 40.80 -29.95
N ARG A 34 7.75 40.79 -28.93
CA ARG A 34 8.55 41.96 -28.50
C ARG A 34 9.47 41.66 -27.30
N THR A 35 10.70 42.10 -27.46
CA THR A 35 11.80 42.20 -26.51
C THR A 35 11.40 42.86 -25.19
N ARG A 36 11.67 42.21 -24.05
CA ARG A 36 11.96 42.90 -22.79
C ARG A 36 12.84 42.03 -21.90
N GLN A 37 14.09 42.47 -21.73
CA GLN A 37 15.01 42.00 -20.71
C GLN A 37 14.33 41.94 -19.35
N ARG A 38 14.37 40.78 -18.71
CA ARG A 38 14.26 40.66 -17.26
C ARG A 38 15.38 39.74 -16.81
N GLN A 39 16.34 40.34 -16.10
CA GLN A 39 17.28 39.61 -15.27
C GLN A 39 16.48 38.73 -14.33
N THR A 40 16.69 37.42 -14.40
CA THR A 40 16.36 36.48 -13.34
C THR A 40 17.58 35.63 -13.15
N ALA A 41 18.20 35.78 -11.98
CA ALA A 41 19.26 34.92 -11.50
C ALA A 41 18.88 33.46 -11.76
N ASP A 42 19.80 32.71 -12.38
CA ASP A 42 19.78 31.25 -12.44
C ASP A 42 19.81 30.72 -11.00
N ALA A 43 18.63 30.57 -10.40
CA ALA A 43 18.46 29.58 -9.36
C ALA A 43 18.44 28.24 -10.08
N GLU A 44 19.56 27.51 -10.03
CA GLU A 44 19.59 26.10 -10.40
C GLU A 44 18.37 25.42 -9.76
N PRO A 45 17.58 24.64 -10.52
CA PRO A 45 16.56 23.82 -9.92
C PRO A 45 17.28 22.85 -8.99
N VAL A 46 17.11 23.06 -7.67
CA VAL A 46 17.47 22.07 -6.66
C VAL A 46 16.68 20.82 -7.02
N GLN A 47 17.32 19.90 -7.74
CA GLN A 47 16.76 18.60 -7.98
C GLN A 47 16.49 18.01 -6.60
N PRO A 48 15.24 17.62 -6.28
CA PRO A 48 14.99 16.93 -5.03
C PRO A 48 15.89 15.70 -5.05
N VAL A 49 16.91 15.70 -4.18
CA VAL A 49 17.78 14.56 -4.00
C VAL A 49 16.86 13.43 -3.56
N ALA A 50 16.56 12.52 -4.49
CA ALA A 50 15.75 11.36 -4.21
C ALA A 50 16.53 10.52 -3.21
N ILE A 51 16.22 10.70 -1.93
CA ILE A 51 16.78 9.85 -0.87
C ILE A 51 16.39 8.42 -1.25
N PRO A 52 17.35 7.52 -1.49
CA PRO A 52 17.04 6.15 -1.83
C PRO A 52 16.21 5.55 -0.70
N PRO A 53 15.16 4.76 -1.02
CA PRO A 53 14.33 4.14 0.00
C PRO A 53 15.21 3.31 0.95
N ALA A 54 14.94 3.38 2.24
CA ALA A 54 15.62 2.53 3.21
C ALA A 54 15.43 1.05 2.84
N PRO A 55 16.43 0.20 3.09
CA PRO A 55 16.27 -1.24 2.91
C PRO A 55 15.10 -1.72 3.79
N PRO A 56 14.30 -2.65 3.28
CA PRO A 56 13.10 -3.08 3.98
C PRO A 56 13.47 -3.87 5.25
N SER A 57 13.08 -3.35 6.41
CA SER A 57 13.36 -3.99 7.69
C SER A 57 12.61 -5.34 7.80
N PRO A 58 13.20 -6.36 8.47
CA PRO A 58 12.51 -7.62 8.72
C PRO A 58 11.15 -7.45 9.43
N ALA A 59 11.06 -6.48 10.35
CA ALA A 59 9.83 -6.18 11.07
C ALA A 59 8.73 -5.64 10.15
N PHE A 60 9.05 -4.69 9.27
CA PHE A 60 8.07 -4.15 8.32
C PHE A 60 7.61 -5.18 7.29
N LYS A 61 8.54 -6.05 6.86
CA LYS A 61 8.21 -7.21 6.01
C LYS A 61 7.23 -8.15 6.70
N SER A 62 7.52 -8.54 7.94
CA SER A 62 6.67 -9.41 8.74
C SER A 62 5.28 -8.80 8.91
N PHE A 63 5.21 -7.52 9.28
CA PHE A 63 3.95 -6.78 9.39
C PHE A 63 3.11 -6.86 8.12
N CYS A 64 3.67 -6.50 6.97
CA CYS A 64 2.94 -6.54 5.69
C CYS A 64 2.49 -7.95 5.33
N GLY A 65 3.33 -8.96 5.55
CA GLY A 65 2.98 -10.36 5.30
C GLY A 65 1.81 -10.83 6.17
N GLN A 66 1.81 -10.53 7.48
CA GLN A 66 0.72 -10.90 8.37
C GLN A 66 -0.57 -10.13 8.07
N VAL A 67 -0.48 -8.84 7.70
CA VAL A 67 -1.63 -8.07 7.20
C VAL A 67 -2.22 -8.73 5.95
N GLY A 68 -1.38 -9.16 5.01
CA GLY A 68 -1.82 -9.87 3.81
C GLY A 68 -2.58 -11.15 4.14
N ARG A 69 -2.07 -11.96 5.08
CA ARG A 69 -2.75 -13.19 5.52
C ARG A 69 -4.10 -12.91 6.17
N LEU A 70 -4.17 -11.90 7.04
CA LEU A 70 -5.41 -11.47 7.68
C LEU A 70 -6.43 -11.00 6.63
N LEU A 71 -6.01 -10.12 5.72
CA LEU A 71 -6.85 -9.64 4.63
C LEU A 71 -7.31 -10.77 3.71
N GLY A 72 -6.44 -11.73 3.39
CA GLY A 72 -6.79 -12.90 2.56
C GLY A 72 -7.94 -13.70 3.15
N ARG A 73 -7.94 -13.92 4.46
CA ARG A 73 -9.04 -14.61 5.15
C ARG A 73 -10.31 -13.77 5.22
N VAL A 74 -10.20 -12.48 5.57
CA VAL A 74 -11.35 -11.58 5.66
C VAL A 74 -12.02 -11.37 4.29
N THR A 75 -11.24 -11.27 3.22
CA THR A 75 -11.76 -11.12 1.85
C THR A 75 -12.42 -12.40 1.34
N ALA A 76 -11.95 -13.58 1.75
CA ALA A 76 -12.68 -14.84 1.50
C ALA A 76 -14.04 -14.85 2.20
N GLU A 77 -14.11 -14.45 3.47
CA GLU A 77 -15.38 -14.32 4.20
C GLU A 77 -16.34 -13.30 3.58
N CYS A 78 -15.80 -12.20 3.03
CA CYS A 78 -16.59 -11.23 2.27
C CYS A 78 -17.17 -11.83 0.98
N ALA A 79 -16.37 -12.62 0.24
CA ALA A 79 -16.81 -13.31 -0.97
C ALA A 79 -17.93 -14.33 -0.68
N GLU A 80 -17.88 -14.97 0.48
CA GLU A 80 -18.92 -15.87 1.00
C GLU A 80 -20.17 -15.12 1.51
N GLY A 81 -20.15 -13.78 1.55
CA GLY A 81 -21.25 -12.94 2.02
C GLY A 81 -21.41 -12.88 3.54
N THR A 82 -20.41 -13.35 4.30
CA THR A 82 -20.42 -13.32 5.77
C THR A 82 -19.87 -12.01 6.34
N GLU A 83 -19.17 -11.22 5.51
CA GLU A 83 -18.64 -9.91 5.84
C GLU A 83 -18.90 -8.87 4.73
N ASP A 84 -18.89 -7.59 5.10
CA ASP A 84 -19.14 -6.48 4.18
C ASP A 84 -17.84 -5.86 3.65
N TYR A 85 -17.63 -5.97 2.34
CA TYR A 85 -16.45 -5.40 1.67
C TYR A 85 -16.28 -3.90 1.92
N GLN A 86 -17.36 -3.12 1.99
CA GLN A 86 -17.24 -1.66 2.18
C GLN A 86 -16.69 -1.31 3.55
N ARG A 87 -17.22 -1.95 4.60
CA ARG A 87 -16.80 -1.80 5.98
C ARG A 87 -15.35 -2.25 6.16
N VAL A 88 -15.02 -3.45 5.69
CA VAL A 88 -13.67 -4.01 5.74
C VAL A 88 -12.68 -3.08 5.03
N THR A 89 -12.96 -2.70 3.78
CA THR A 89 -12.06 -1.84 3.00
C THR A 89 -11.85 -0.49 3.68
N SER A 90 -12.93 0.16 4.13
CA SER A 90 -12.84 1.48 4.76
C SER A 90 -12.00 1.42 6.04
N TRP A 91 -12.19 0.37 6.84
CA TRP A 91 -11.42 0.16 8.07
C TRP A 91 -9.94 -0.09 7.78
N PHE A 92 -9.60 -1.04 6.90
CA PHE A 92 -8.20 -1.37 6.59
C PHE A 92 -7.45 -0.20 5.95
N CYS A 93 -8.08 0.50 5.01
CA CYS A 93 -7.52 1.72 4.44
C CYS A 93 -7.22 2.72 5.56
N LYS A 94 -8.19 3.02 6.43
CA LYS A 94 -7.99 3.98 7.54
C LYS A 94 -6.91 3.52 8.51
N TRP A 95 -6.87 2.25 8.87
CA TRP A 95 -5.91 1.70 9.83
C TRP A 95 -4.49 1.72 9.27
N LEU A 96 -4.24 1.19 8.07
CA LEU A 96 -2.91 1.23 7.44
C LEU A 96 -2.43 2.67 7.20
N ASN A 97 -3.36 3.54 6.83
CA ASN A 97 -3.12 4.98 6.75
C ASN A 97 -2.62 5.53 8.09
N GLN A 98 -3.31 5.24 9.20
CA GLN A 98 -2.91 5.69 10.55
C GLN A 98 -1.53 5.16 10.96
N GLN A 99 -1.11 4.01 10.44
CA GLN A 99 0.24 3.46 10.62
C GLN A 99 1.30 4.10 9.70
N GLY A 100 0.94 5.06 8.85
CA GLY A 100 1.85 5.64 7.87
C GLY A 100 2.29 4.66 6.78
N VAL A 101 1.45 3.68 6.45
CA VAL A 101 1.71 2.70 5.39
C VAL A 101 0.91 3.07 4.15
N VAL A 102 1.62 3.32 3.06
CA VAL A 102 1.07 3.51 1.71
C VAL A 102 1.01 2.15 1.04
N PHE A 103 -0.08 1.83 0.34
CA PHE A 103 -0.15 0.60 -0.45
C PHE A 103 -0.81 0.82 -1.82
N ARG A 104 -0.38 0.05 -2.82
CA ARG A 104 -0.97 0.04 -4.16
C ARG A 104 -1.07 -1.38 -4.68
N PHE A 105 -2.26 -1.74 -5.17
CA PHE A 105 -2.50 -3.04 -5.77
C PHE A 105 -2.22 -3.04 -7.28
N VAL A 106 -1.50 -4.06 -7.73
CA VAL A 106 -1.24 -4.37 -9.14
C VAL A 106 -1.75 -5.77 -9.43
N LYS A 107 -2.56 -5.92 -10.47
CA LYS A 107 -3.02 -7.23 -10.92
C LYS A 107 -1.86 -7.99 -11.55
N ARG A 108 -1.67 -9.24 -11.18
CA ARG A 108 -0.64 -10.13 -11.70
C ARG A 108 -1.29 -11.39 -12.27
N PRO A 109 -0.75 -11.96 -13.36
CA PRO A 109 -1.11 -13.30 -13.78
C PRO A 109 -0.66 -14.32 -12.73
N GLU A 110 -1.07 -15.57 -12.91
CA GLU A 110 -0.52 -16.70 -12.18
C GLU A 110 1.02 -16.79 -12.34
N ASP A 111 1.70 -17.08 -11.23
CA ASP A 111 3.14 -17.30 -11.18
C ASP A 111 3.51 -18.50 -10.28
N GLU A 112 4.80 -18.82 -10.21
CA GLU A 112 5.31 -19.99 -9.47
C GLU A 112 5.08 -19.91 -7.94
N PHE A 113 4.87 -18.71 -7.38
CA PHE A 113 4.73 -18.49 -5.94
C PHE A 113 3.29 -18.57 -5.49
N VAL A 114 2.39 -17.90 -6.23
CA VAL A 114 0.98 -17.79 -5.85
C VAL A 114 0.11 -18.85 -6.53
N GLN A 115 0.54 -19.35 -7.69
CA GLN A 115 -0.14 -20.41 -8.46
C GLN A 115 -1.62 -20.09 -8.76
N ALA A 116 -1.95 -18.80 -8.82
CA ALA A 116 -3.25 -18.29 -9.23
C ALA A 116 -3.15 -16.81 -9.64
N PRO A 117 -4.08 -16.30 -10.47
CA PRO A 117 -4.25 -14.86 -10.67
C PRO A 117 -4.48 -14.14 -9.35
N HIS A 118 -3.75 -13.04 -9.14
CA HIS A 118 -3.73 -12.36 -7.86
C HIS A 118 -3.47 -10.86 -8.00
N TYR A 119 -3.67 -10.15 -6.90
CA TYR A 119 -3.28 -8.76 -6.74
C TYR A 119 -2.08 -8.67 -5.80
N THR A 120 -0.96 -8.12 -6.26
CA THR A 120 0.16 -7.76 -5.40
C THR A 120 -0.07 -6.38 -4.80
N ALA A 121 -0.09 -6.28 -3.47
CA ALA A 121 -0.09 -5.02 -2.75
C ALA A 121 1.35 -4.58 -2.48
N PHE A 122 1.80 -3.51 -3.14
CA PHE A 122 3.10 -2.89 -2.85
C PHE A 122 2.96 -1.91 -1.70
N CYS A 123 3.62 -2.20 -0.59
CA CYS A 123 3.61 -1.38 0.63
C CYS A 123 4.86 -0.49 0.71
N ARG A 124 4.68 0.74 1.16
CA ARG A 124 5.75 1.69 1.44
C ARG A 124 5.48 2.37 2.79
N ARG A 125 6.48 2.36 3.69
CA ARG A 125 6.44 3.14 4.92
C ARG A 125 6.74 4.61 4.62
N ALA A 126 5.91 5.51 5.13
CA ALA A 126 5.97 6.93 4.78
C ALA A 126 7.22 7.64 5.32
N SER A 127 7.76 7.24 6.48
CA SER A 127 8.89 7.90 7.14
C SER A 127 10.23 7.73 6.41
N ASP A 128 10.52 6.51 5.94
CA ASP A 128 11.84 6.14 5.41
C ASP A 128 11.77 5.48 4.02
N GLY A 129 10.56 5.29 3.50
CA GLY A 129 10.35 4.64 2.21
C GLY A 129 10.62 3.14 2.21
N ALA A 130 10.77 2.49 3.37
CA ALA A 130 10.94 1.04 3.45
C ALA A 130 9.80 0.32 2.71
N ARG A 131 10.13 -0.73 1.96
CA ARG A 131 9.21 -1.39 1.02
C ARG A 131 8.84 -2.78 1.48
N SER A 132 7.67 -3.25 1.10
CA SER A 132 7.30 -4.66 1.25
C SER A 132 6.17 -4.99 0.28
N ALA A 133 5.76 -6.25 0.25
CA ALA A 133 4.59 -6.66 -0.50
C ALA A 133 3.85 -7.81 0.18
N PHE A 134 2.58 -7.94 -0.16
CA PHE A 134 1.77 -9.14 0.08
C PHE A 134 0.83 -9.34 -1.12
N TYR A 135 0.10 -10.45 -1.17
CA TYR A 135 -0.90 -10.68 -2.22
C TYR A 135 -2.30 -10.96 -1.66
N LEU A 136 -3.29 -10.79 -2.54
CA LEU A 136 -4.67 -11.29 -2.38
C LEU A 136 -5.04 -12.03 -3.66
N TYR A 137 -5.73 -13.17 -3.56
CA TYR A 137 -6.24 -13.87 -4.74
C TYR A 137 -7.24 -12.97 -5.49
N GLU A 138 -7.26 -13.07 -6.82
CA GLU A 138 -8.18 -12.27 -7.64
C GLU A 138 -9.64 -12.59 -7.28
N GLU A 139 -9.96 -13.88 -7.14
CA GLU A 139 -11.31 -14.39 -6.88
C GLU A 139 -11.98 -13.72 -5.66
N THR A 140 -11.24 -13.54 -4.57
CA THR A 140 -11.76 -12.96 -3.32
C THR A 140 -11.38 -11.50 -3.14
N GLY A 141 -10.32 -11.04 -3.79
CA GLY A 141 -9.73 -9.71 -3.58
C GLY A 141 -10.26 -8.62 -4.52
N ASP A 142 -10.91 -8.96 -5.63
CA ASP A 142 -11.26 -8.00 -6.68
C ASP A 142 -12.09 -6.81 -6.16
N GLU A 143 -13.16 -7.10 -5.43
CA GLU A 143 -14.06 -6.06 -4.90
C GLU A 143 -13.35 -5.19 -3.84
N PHE A 144 -12.54 -5.78 -2.97
CA PHE A 144 -11.72 -5.03 -2.01
C PHE A 144 -10.78 -4.07 -2.76
N VAL A 145 -10.05 -4.57 -3.76
CA VAL A 145 -9.11 -3.76 -4.56
C VAL A 145 -9.85 -2.64 -5.29
N ARG A 146 -11.01 -2.92 -5.89
CA ARG A 146 -11.85 -1.89 -6.54
C ARG A 146 -12.23 -0.79 -5.55
N LEU A 147 -12.64 -1.14 -4.35
CA LEU A 147 -13.04 -0.19 -3.30
C LEU A 147 -11.86 0.63 -2.76
N THR A 148 -10.65 0.07 -2.66
CA THR A 148 -9.46 0.83 -2.23
C THR A 148 -9.11 1.98 -3.19
N ARG A 149 -9.50 1.86 -4.47
CA ARG A 149 -9.26 2.88 -5.51
C ARG A 149 -10.24 4.06 -5.44
N LEU A 150 -11.29 3.96 -4.63
CA LEU A 150 -12.27 5.05 -4.49
C LEU A 150 -11.66 6.27 -3.80
N PRO A 151 -12.03 7.51 -4.18
CA PRO A 151 -11.49 8.73 -3.59
C PRO A 151 -11.57 8.80 -2.06
N LYS A 152 -12.65 8.27 -1.45
CA LYS A 152 -12.85 8.23 0.00
C LYS A 152 -11.79 7.39 0.75
N ASN A 153 -11.18 6.43 0.05
CA ASN A 153 -10.19 5.50 0.59
C ASN A 153 -8.76 5.88 0.17
N LYS A 154 -8.61 6.79 -0.81
CA LYS A 154 -7.33 7.40 -1.16
C LYS A 154 -6.89 8.36 -0.07
N ARG A 155 -5.61 8.35 0.26
CA ARG A 155 -5.01 9.32 1.17
C ARG A 155 -3.95 10.15 0.49
N THR A 156 -3.83 11.38 0.94
CA THR A 156 -2.70 12.27 0.65
C THR A 156 -1.76 12.20 1.85
N TYR A 157 -0.55 11.69 1.64
CA TYR A 157 0.46 11.62 2.70
C TYR A 157 1.28 12.91 2.71
N THR A 158 1.58 13.41 3.90
CA THR A 158 2.57 14.46 4.10
C THR A 158 3.79 13.86 4.79
N THR A 159 4.97 14.45 4.58
CA THR A 159 6.24 14.06 5.22
C THR A 159 6.22 14.15 6.76
N THR A 160 5.16 14.72 7.34
CA THR A 160 4.93 14.85 8.78
C THR A 160 4.02 13.78 9.36
N CYS A 161 3.54 12.83 8.56
CA CYS A 161 2.69 11.75 9.08
C CYS A 161 3.47 10.83 10.02
N LEU A 162 2.91 10.61 11.22
CA LEU A 162 3.35 9.54 12.12
C LEU A 162 3.38 8.22 11.34
N SER A 163 4.53 7.54 11.41
CA SER A 163 4.77 6.28 10.71
C SER A 163 5.13 5.21 11.73
N ILE A 164 4.70 3.98 11.45
CA ILE A 164 4.95 2.83 12.30
C ILE A 164 6.46 2.56 12.47
N SER A 165 6.92 2.43 13.71
CA SER A 165 8.29 2.02 14.02
C SER A 165 8.48 0.51 13.75
N ASP A 166 9.72 0.05 13.66
CA ASP A 166 9.98 -1.40 13.53
C ASP A 166 9.50 -2.19 14.76
N GLU A 167 9.62 -1.62 15.96
CA GLU A 167 9.10 -2.24 17.18
C GLU A 167 7.58 -2.42 17.12
N SER A 168 6.85 -1.37 16.74
CA SER A 168 5.40 -1.44 16.58
C SER A 168 4.99 -2.37 15.43
N ALA A 169 5.74 -2.37 14.31
CA ALA A 169 5.49 -3.26 13.18
C ALA A 169 5.64 -4.73 13.60
N GLN A 170 6.70 -5.07 14.35
CA GLN A 170 6.90 -6.42 14.85
C GLN A 170 5.80 -6.82 15.85
N ALA A 171 5.45 -5.95 16.80
CA ALA A 171 4.38 -6.22 17.76
C ALA A 171 3.03 -6.49 17.07
N TRP A 172 2.70 -5.72 16.03
CA TRP A 172 1.53 -5.96 15.20
C TRP A 172 1.61 -7.28 14.44
N ALA A 173 2.76 -7.59 13.84
CA ALA A 173 2.96 -8.85 13.12
C ALA A 173 2.73 -10.06 14.04
N ASP A 174 3.34 -10.05 15.22
CA ASP A 174 3.22 -11.12 16.21
C ASP A 174 1.79 -11.22 16.77
N GLY A 175 1.12 -10.07 16.96
CA GLY A 175 -0.29 -10.01 17.37
C GLY A 175 -1.21 -10.66 16.34
N ILE A 176 -1.09 -10.26 15.07
CA ILE A 176 -1.90 -10.80 13.97
C ILE A 176 -1.61 -12.30 13.79
N GLN A 177 -0.35 -12.72 13.84
CA GLN A 177 0.01 -14.12 13.73
C GLN A 177 -0.60 -14.96 14.85
N ARG A 178 -0.50 -14.49 16.11
CA ARG A 178 -1.12 -15.18 17.25
C ARG A 178 -2.63 -15.28 17.09
N PHE A 179 -3.28 -14.19 16.68
CA PHE A 179 -4.72 -14.18 16.41
C PHE A 179 -5.11 -15.21 15.32
N LEU A 180 -4.41 -15.19 14.17
CA LEU A 180 -4.69 -16.10 13.06
C LEU A 180 -4.43 -17.57 13.41
N ASN A 181 -3.45 -17.84 14.27
CA ASN A 181 -3.15 -19.20 14.74
C ASN A 181 -4.15 -19.68 15.81
N ALA A 182 -4.70 -18.77 16.62
CA ALA A 182 -5.65 -19.10 17.69
C ALA A 182 -7.09 -19.27 17.19
N SER A 183 -7.44 -18.70 16.04
CA SER A 183 -8.79 -18.71 15.49
C SER A 183 -8.82 -19.41 14.14
N THR A 184 -9.65 -20.44 13.97
CA THR A 184 -10.01 -21.02 12.66
C THR A 184 -11.48 -20.81 12.29
N GLU A 185 -12.23 -20.10 13.13
CA GLU A 185 -13.67 -19.90 12.97
C GLU A 185 -13.97 -18.74 12.02
N THR A 186 -15.18 -18.74 11.46
CA THR A 186 -15.71 -17.64 10.63
C THR A 186 -15.83 -16.34 11.43
N ASN A 187 -16.14 -15.24 10.74
CA ASN A 187 -16.29 -13.92 11.36
C ASN A 187 -14.94 -13.37 11.88
N THR A 188 -13.89 -13.58 11.08
CA THR A 188 -12.52 -13.22 11.38
C THR A 188 -12.38 -11.72 11.62
N PHE A 189 -13.08 -10.88 10.85
CA PHE A 189 -12.95 -9.44 10.97
C PHE A 189 -13.46 -8.90 12.30
N ASN A 190 -14.68 -9.24 12.73
CA ASN A 190 -15.20 -8.73 14.01
C ASN A 190 -14.38 -9.23 15.19
N ARG A 191 -13.95 -10.49 15.18
CA ARG A 191 -13.08 -11.04 16.22
C ARG A 191 -11.72 -10.36 16.29
N PHE A 192 -11.15 -10.00 15.14
CA PHE A 192 -9.91 -9.24 15.11
C PHE A 192 -10.12 -7.85 15.72
N LEU A 193 -11.24 -7.18 15.40
CA LEU A 193 -11.58 -5.88 16.00
C LEU A 193 -11.76 -5.96 17.51
N GLU A 194 -12.38 -7.02 18.01
CA GLU A 194 -12.51 -7.28 19.45
C GLU A 194 -11.15 -7.51 20.10
N GLU A 195 -10.27 -8.28 19.46
CA GLU A 195 -8.94 -8.60 19.99
C GLU A 195 -8.07 -7.35 20.16
N ILE A 196 -8.08 -6.46 19.18
CA ILE A 196 -7.28 -5.22 19.22
C ILE A 196 -7.89 -4.12 20.10
N SER A 197 -9.12 -4.33 20.61
CA SER A 197 -9.81 -3.39 21.50
C SER A 197 -9.63 -3.72 22.99
N LYS A 198 -8.96 -4.83 23.30
CA LYS A 198 -8.62 -5.25 24.67
C LYS A 198 -7.38 -4.53 25.16
#